data_AF-A0A6N4RAW5-F1
#
_entry.id   AF-A0A6N4RAW5-F1
#
_cell.length_a   1.000
_cell.length_b   1.000
_cell.length_c   1.000
_cell.angle_alpha   90.00
_cell.angle_beta   90.00
_cell.angle_gamma   90.00
#
_symmetry.space_group_name_H-M   'P 1'
#
loop_
_entity.id
_entity.type
_entity.pdbx_description
1 polymer ?
#
loop_
_entity_poly.entity_id
_entity_poly.type
_entity_poly.pdbx_seq_one_letter_code
_entity_poly.pdbx_strand_id
1 'polypeptide(L)'
;MDRDDLSNALRFEALEGIFGAKETEILVAAKPLHMGGDADVVQFKHHISGVVYVTSGLTLAENDQKSSEWKQYELMICHRDSGEDWGAETISRLAPYTLEYELQPGHTMDLGESDEDSTLSALYFDEYATFEVQGDSNTYGVLLAVGITEDELEYIRQLQDEGLPAHMIFTRKLEKAGVFPYTDLQRDSIVTYEDFHNIGRPLPDIAKAFGHGFLTYMQHLQEYLEDETTRKELFEAFKELYETTFEGLGTYEKEVVESLYVILQGFIDNYQDDESFSEEQKDLLLKNCIYQIAYSIRSGPVLN
;
A
#
# COMPACT_ATOMS: atom_id res chain seq x y z
N MET A 1 -22.08 21.41 24.36
CA MET A 1 -21.15 20.44 23.77
C MET A 1 -19.80 21.08 23.90
N ASP A 2 -18.89 20.43 24.62
CA ASP A 2 -17.50 20.91 24.71
C ASP A 2 -16.87 20.90 23.31
N ARG A 3 -15.80 21.66 23.09
CA ARG A 3 -15.06 21.64 21.81
C ARG A 3 -14.60 20.22 21.48
N ASP A 4 -14.17 19.48 22.50
CA ASP A 4 -13.69 18.10 22.38
C ASP A 4 -14.83 17.14 22.01
N ASP A 5 -16.03 17.34 22.58
CA ASP A 5 -17.22 16.56 22.22
C ASP A 5 -17.60 16.76 20.74
N LEU A 6 -17.50 18.00 20.24
CA LEU A 6 -17.79 18.31 18.84
C LEU A 6 -16.75 17.67 17.90
N SER A 7 -15.46 17.82 18.22
CA SER A 7 -14.37 17.22 17.42
C SER A 7 -14.51 15.70 17.37
N ASN A 8 -14.84 15.06 18.49
CA ASN A 8 -15.08 13.62 18.54
C ASN A 8 -16.28 13.20 17.70
N ALA A 9 -17.39 13.93 17.77
CA ALA A 9 -18.59 13.63 16.97
C ALA A 9 -18.31 13.71 15.46
N LEU A 10 -17.62 14.76 15.02
CA LEU A 10 -17.25 14.94 13.61
C LEU A 10 -16.25 13.88 13.13
N ARG A 11 -15.28 13.50 13.98
CA ARG A 11 -14.35 12.39 13.69
C ARG A 11 -15.11 11.08 13.50
N PHE A 12 -16.03 10.77 14.41
CA PHE A 12 -16.81 9.53 14.33
C PHE A 12 -17.68 9.49 13.08
N GLU A 13 -18.34 10.59 12.72
CA GLU A 13 -19.11 10.67 11.48
C GLU A 13 -18.23 10.38 10.24
N ALA A 14 -17.02 10.95 10.19
CA ALA A 14 -16.08 10.70 9.09
C ALA A 14 -15.59 9.23 9.05
N LEU A 15 -15.22 8.66 10.20
CA LEU A 15 -14.79 7.27 10.31
C LEU A 15 -15.94 6.30 9.99
N GLU A 16 -17.17 6.59 10.40
CA GLU A 16 -18.36 5.80 10.04
C GLU A 16 -18.64 5.82 8.52
N GLY A 17 -18.21 6.89 7.82
CA GLY A 17 -18.22 6.94 6.37
C GLY A 17 -17.29 5.93 5.70
N ILE A 18 -16.22 5.51 6.38
CA ILE A 18 -15.29 4.47 5.90
C ILE A 18 -15.74 3.08 6.37
N PHE A 19 -15.97 2.93 7.67
CA PHE A 19 -16.08 1.64 8.35
C PHE A 19 -17.52 1.18 8.61
N GLY A 20 -18.51 2.01 8.27
CA GLY A 20 -19.90 1.81 8.67
C GLY A 20 -20.14 2.17 10.14
N ALA A 21 -21.31 1.81 10.66
CA ALA A 21 -21.70 2.18 12.02
C ALA A 21 -20.72 1.64 13.06
N LYS A 22 -20.25 2.52 13.95
CA LYS A 22 -19.42 2.11 15.09
C LYS A 22 -20.26 1.44 16.17
N GLU A 23 -19.61 0.69 17.05
CA GLU A 23 -20.23 0.20 18.27
C GLU A 23 -20.56 1.37 19.23
N THR A 24 -21.55 1.14 20.08
CA THR A 24 -21.99 2.18 21.04
C THR A 24 -20.93 2.41 22.12
N GLU A 25 -20.25 1.35 22.53
CA GLU A 25 -19.20 1.39 23.55
C GLU A 25 -17.89 1.91 22.94
N ILE A 26 -17.23 2.81 23.67
CA ILE A 26 -15.91 3.33 23.36
C ILE A 26 -14.98 2.78 24.45
N LEU A 27 -13.85 2.23 24.03
CA LEU A 27 -12.81 1.74 24.94
C LEU A 27 -11.98 2.96 25.38
N VAL A 28 -12.22 3.44 26.59
CA VAL A 28 -11.62 4.67 27.10
C VAL A 28 -10.35 4.37 27.87
N ALA A 29 -9.27 5.11 27.57
CA ALA A 29 -8.02 4.99 28.29
C ALA A 29 -8.17 5.47 29.75
N ALA A 30 -7.56 4.76 30.70
CA ALA A 30 -7.62 5.15 32.12
C ALA A 30 -7.02 6.54 32.38
N LYS A 31 -6.03 6.92 31.58
CA LYS A 31 -5.44 8.25 31.54
C LYS A 31 -5.55 8.75 30.09
N PRO A 32 -6.19 9.90 29.83
CA PRO A 32 -6.33 10.40 28.46
C PRO A 32 -5.00 10.77 27.81
N LEU A 33 -4.92 10.63 26.48
CA LEU A 33 -3.74 10.93 25.68
C LEU A 33 -3.17 12.34 25.91
N HIS A 34 -4.03 13.38 25.96
CA HIS A 34 -3.60 14.76 26.19
C HIS A 34 -2.98 15.00 27.58
N MET A 35 -3.16 14.06 28.52
CA MET A 35 -2.50 14.07 29.82
C MET A 35 -1.22 13.20 29.83
N GLY A 36 -0.80 12.69 28.67
CA GLY A 36 0.29 11.72 28.52
C GLY A 36 -0.11 10.32 28.97
N GLY A 37 -1.36 9.92 28.71
CA GLY A 37 -1.80 8.52 28.80
C GLY A 37 -2.01 7.93 27.41
N ASP A 38 -2.94 6.99 27.27
CA ASP A 38 -3.17 6.25 26.02
C ASP A 38 -4.35 6.85 25.23
N ALA A 39 -4.56 6.40 23.99
CA ALA A 39 -5.69 6.83 23.17
C ALA A 39 -6.97 6.05 23.47
N ASP A 40 -8.12 6.70 23.34
CA ASP A 40 -9.40 6.01 23.30
C ASP A 40 -9.51 5.22 21.99
N VAL A 41 -10.30 4.16 21.96
CA VAL A 41 -10.47 3.29 20.79
C VAL A 41 -11.95 3.04 20.51
N VAL A 42 -12.32 3.14 19.24
CA VAL A 42 -13.65 2.79 18.72
C VAL A 42 -13.61 1.48 17.94
N GLN A 43 -14.72 0.76 18.00
CA GLN A 43 -14.87 -0.56 17.40
C GLN A 43 -15.86 -0.51 16.24
N PHE A 44 -15.55 -1.20 15.14
CA PHE A 44 -16.43 -1.39 13.99
C PHE A 44 -16.51 -2.89 13.64
N LYS A 45 -17.66 -3.51 13.90
CA LYS A 45 -17.89 -4.96 13.64
C LYS A 45 -18.56 -5.26 12.29
N HIS A 46 -18.91 -4.22 11.54
CA HIS A 46 -19.67 -4.34 10.30
C HIS A 46 -18.88 -3.98 9.04
N HIS A 47 -17.63 -3.54 9.20
CA HIS A 47 -16.75 -3.21 8.07
C HIS A 47 -16.26 -4.45 7.33
N ILE A 48 -15.71 -5.41 8.08
CA ILE A 48 -15.13 -6.66 7.58
C ILE A 48 -15.50 -7.82 8.51
N SER A 49 -15.26 -9.07 8.09
CA SER A 49 -15.48 -10.25 8.94
C SER A 49 -14.47 -10.30 10.09
N GLY A 50 -14.87 -9.84 11.27
CA GLY A 50 -14.05 -9.78 12.48
C GLY A 50 -14.32 -8.48 13.23
N VAL A 51 -13.27 -7.89 13.78
CA VAL A 51 -13.28 -6.56 14.38
C VAL A 51 -12.31 -5.65 13.66
N VAL A 52 -12.70 -4.38 13.58
CA VAL A 52 -11.80 -3.26 13.35
C VAL A 52 -11.78 -2.40 14.61
N TYR A 53 -10.59 -2.11 15.11
CA TYR A 53 -10.35 -1.13 16.14
C TYR A 53 -9.62 0.06 15.53
N VAL A 54 -10.07 1.27 15.85
CA VAL A 54 -9.44 2.51 15.40
C VAL A 54 -9.28 3.44 16.59
N THR A 55 -8.11 4.05 16.76
CA THR A 55 -7.92 5.06 17.80
C THR A 55 -8.85 6.25 17.57
N SER A 56 -9.11 7.00 18.64
CA SER A 56 -9.81 8.27 18.59
C SER A 56 -9.04 9.28 19.42
N GLY A 57 -8.70 10.41 18.79
CA GLY A 57 -8.03 11.52 19.45
C GLY A 57 -6.59 11.74 19.00
N LEU A 58 -6.12 11.01 17.97
CA LEU A 58 -4.88 11.37 17.27
C LEU A 58 -5.12 12.46 16.23
N THR A 59 -6.30 12.53 15.63
CA THR A 59 -6.70 13.56 14.66
C THR A 59 -7.54 14.66 15.30
N LEU A 60 -7.56 15.86 14.72
CA LEU A 60 -8.34 17.04 15.18
C LEU A 60 -8.00 17.56 16.58
N ALA A 61 -7.05 16.95 17.27
CA ALA A 61 -6.53 17.46 18.52
C ALA A 61 -5.44 18.50 18.23
N GLU A 62 -5.26 19.44 19.16
CA GLU A 62 -4.05 20.28 19.21
C GLU A 62 -2.87 19.45 19.74
N ASN A 63 -2.70 18.24 19.19
CA ASN A 63 -1.63 17.33 19.54
C ASN A 63 -0.52 17.47 18.50
N ASP A 64 0.72 17.44 19.00
CA ASP A 64 1.92 17.57 18.19
C ASP A 64 2.25 16.26 17.44
N GLN A 65 1.24 15.51 16.96
CA GLN A 65 1.50 14.32 16.14
C GLN A 65 2.40 14.74 14.99
N LYS A 66 3.53 14.05 14.88
CA LYS A 66 4.57 14.45 13.95
C LYS A 66 4.03 14.33 12.53
N SER A 67 4.06 15.46 11.81
CA SER A 67 3.39 15.57 10.51
C SER A 67 3.89 14.52 9.54
N SER A 68 2.97 13.70 9.04
CA SER A 68 3.17 12.85 7.87
C SER A 68 2.57 13.52 6.61
N GLU A 69 2.52 12.80 5.49
CA GLU A 69 1.84 13.24 4.26
C GLU A 69 0.36 13.57 4.50
N TRP A 70 -0.29 12.94 5.50
CA TRP A 70 -1.68 13.20 5.89
C TRP A 70 -1.83 14.24 7.01
N LYS A 71 -0.73 14.90 7.42
CA LYS A 71 -0.65 15.75 8.63
C LYS A 71 -0.87 14.97 9.94
N GLN A 72 -1.99 14.29 10.09
CA GLN A 72 -2.33 13.44 11.22
C GLN A 72 -3.05 12.17 10.75
N TYR A 73 -3.01 11.12 11.56
CA TYR A 73 -3.66 9.84 11.28
C TYR A 73 -4.13 9.15 12.54
N GLU A 74 -5.19 8.36 12.41
CA GLU A 74 -5.60 7.38 13.42
C GLU A 74 -4.89 6.04 13.16
N LEU A 75 -4.61 5.30 14.22
CA LEU A 75 -4.11 3.93 14.14
C LEU A 75 -5.28 2.97 14.04
N MET A 76 -5.11 1.91 13.25
CA MET A 76 -6.11 0.87 13.04
C MET A 76 -5.49 -0.51 13.23
N ILE A 77 -6.24 -1.45 13.79
CA ILE A 77 -5.87 -2.87 13.78
C ILE A 77 -7.13 -3.72 13.57
N CYS A 78 -6.96 -4.82 12.84
CA CYS A 78 -8.03 -5.79 12.60
C CYS A 78 -7.65 -7.14 13.15
N HIS A 79 -8.60 -7.88 13.71
CA HIS A 79 -8.44 -9.32 13.97
C HIS A 79 -9.79 -10.03 13.84
N ARG A 80 -9.74 -11.36 13.72
CA ARG A 80 -10.94 -12.17 13.43
C ARG A 80 -11.78 -12.46 14.68
N ASP A 81 -11.16 -12.49 15.85
CA ASP A 81 -11.86 -12.76 17.10
C ASP A 81 -12.49 -11.50 17.68
N SER A 82 -13.83 -11.45 17.76
CA SER A 82 -14.56 -10.29 18.32
C SER A 82 -14.70 -10.30 19.83
N GLY A 83 -14.16 -11.31 20.53
CA GLY A 83 -14.28 -11.48 21.97
C GLY A 83 -13.10 -10.94 22.79
N GLU A 84 -12.05 -10.48 22.13
CA GLU A 84 -10.80 -10.04 22.77
C GLU A 84 -10.49 -8.58 22.41
N ASP A 85 -9.90 -7.84 23.35
CA ASP A 85 -9.61 -6.40 23.18
C ASP A 85 -8.10 -6.10 23.06
N TRP A 86 -7.25 -7.13 22.91
CA TRP A 86 -5.79 -6.95 22.81
C TRP A 86 -5.41 -6.04 21.63
N GLY A 87 -6.17 -6.07 20.53
CA GLY A 87 -5.95 -5.20 19.39
C GLY A 87 -6.13 -3.73 19.78
N ALA A 88 -7.24 -3.42 20.46
CA ALA A 88 -7.50 -2.08 20.97
C ALA A 88 -6.41 -1.62 21.94
N GLU A 89 -6.04 -2.46 22.90
CA GLU A 89 -4.97 -2.15 23.87
C GLU A 89 -3.63 -1.88 23.18
N THR A 90 -3.30 -2.64 22.13
CA THR A 90 -2.06 -2.48 21.36
C THR A 90 -1.98 -1.11 20.71
N ILE A 91 -2.99 -0.72 19.91
CA ILE A 91 -2.97 0.58 19.22
C ILE A 91 -3.18 1.77 20.18
N SER A 92 -3.91 1.57 21.27
CA SER A 92 -4.09 2.57 22.33
C SER A 92 -2.76 2.94 22.98
N ARG A 93 -1.95 1.93 23.35
CA ARG A 93 -0.61 2.11 23.95
C ARG A 93 0.44 2.58 22.96
N LEU A 94 0.23 2.34 21.67
CA LEU A 94 1.10 2.83 20.60
C LEU A 94 0.87 4.32 20.30
N ALA A 95 -0.34 4.83 20.52
CA ALA A 95 -0.71 6.20 20.18
C ALA A 95 0.26 7.28 20.73
N PRO A 96 0.74 7.25 21.99
CA PRO A 96 1.70 8.22 22.51
C PRO A 96 3.02 8.26 21.73
N TYR A 97 3.48 7.11 21.22
CA TYR A 97 4.70 7.03 20.42
C TYR A 97 4.58 7.87 19.14
N THR A 98 3.39 7.89 18.52
CA THR A 98 3.13 8.65 17.28
C THR A 98 3.20 10.17 17.47
N LEU A 99 3.13 10.64 18.72
CA LEU A 99 3.30 12.05 19.05
C LEU A 99 4.76 12.49 18.97
N GLU A 100 5.71 11.57 19.16
CA GLU A 100 7.14 11.86 19.14
C GLU A 100 7.82 11.39 17.84
N TYR A 101 7.29 10.32 17.25
CA TYR A 101 7.85 9.63 16.10
C TYR A 101 6.81 9.48 14.99
N GLU A 102 7.26 9.64 13.76
CA GLU A 102 6.40 9.46 12.59
C GLU A 102 6.38 7.99 12.16
N LEU A 103 5.18 7.46 11.94
CA LEU A 103 4.95 6.17 11.28
C LEU A 103 4.41 6.41 9.88
N GLN A 104 4.90 5.64 8.91
CA GLN A 104 4.50 5.69 7.51
C GLN A 104 4.20 4.28 7.00
N PRO A 105 3.44 4.15 5.89
CA PRO A 105 3.30 2.89 5.19
C PRO A 105 4.67 2.24 4.87
N GLY A 106 4.77 0.94 5.11
CA GLY A 106 6.00 0.17 4.95
C GLY A 106 6.93 0.18 6.15
N HIS A 107 6.70 1.03 7.17
CA HIS A 107 7.46 0.96 8.41
C HIS A 107 7.17 -0.33 9.18
N THR A 108 8.16 -0.77 9.97
CA THR A 108 8.01 -1.86 10.94
C THR A 108 8.38 -1.40 12.34
N MET A 109 7.79 -2.03 13.36
CA MET A 109 8.09 -1.78 14.77
C MET A 109 8.19 -3.10 15.52
N ASP A 110 9.36 -3.35 16.11
CA ASP A 110 9.61 -4.49 16.97
C ASP A 110 8.75 -4.40 18.25
N LEU A 111 8.07 -5.48 18.62
CA LEU A 111 7.25 -5.58 19.84
C LEU A 111 8.07 -6.06 21.04
N GLY A 112 9.32 -6.48 20.83
CA GLY A 112 10.19 -7.09 21.83
C GLY A 112 9.91 -8.59 22.01
N GLU A 113 10.23 -9.12 23.18
CA GLU A 113 9.89 -10.50 23.53
C GLU A 113 8.36 -10.66 23.52
N SER A 114 7.85 -11.51 22.62
CA SER A 114 6.43 -11.81 22.54
C SER A 114 5.97 -12.55 23.80
N ASP A 115 4.70 -12.36 24.16
CA ASP A 115 4.06 -13.22 25.15
C ASP A 115 4.18 -14.69 24.68
N GLU A 116 4.33 -15.64 25.60
CA GLU A 116 4.62 -17.06 25.28
C GLU A 116 3.64 -17.69 24.29
N ASP A 117 2.45 -17.11 24.15
CA ASP A 117 1.42 -17.55 23.23
C ASP A 117 1.50 -16.87 21.85
N SER A 118 2.12 -15.71 21.65
CA SER A 118 2.12 -15.01 20.35
C SER A 118 3.31 -15.40 19.45
N THR A 119 3.02 -15.74 18.19
CA THR A 119 4.03 -15.95 17.12
C THR A 119 4.52 -14.64 16.50
N LEU A 120 3.87 -13.52 16.80
CA LEU A 120 4.17 -12.21 16.23
C LEU A 120 5.29 -11.53 17.02
N SER A 121 6.28 -10.98 16.31
CA SER A 121 7.42 -10.26 16.89
C SER A 121 7.43 -8.77 16.56
N ALA A 122 6.67 -8.33 15.56
CA ALA A 122 6.64 -6.93 15.15
C ALA A 122 5.26 -6.51 14.61
N LEU A 123 5.08 -5.19 14.46
CA LEU A 123 4.01 -4.57 13.68
C LEU A 123 4.56 -4.08 12.35
N TYR A 124 3.78 -4.27 11.30
CA TYR A 124 3.95 -3.69 9.98
C TYR A 124 2.85 -2.64 9.75
N PHE A 125 3.21 -1.48 9.22
CA PHE A 125 2.27 -0.39 8.98
C PHE A 125 1.91 -0.26 7.49
N ASP A 126 0.63 -0.11 7.19
CA ASP A 126 0.11 0.07 5.83
C ASP A 126 -0.91 1.22 5.78
N GLU A 127 -1.04 1.89 4.65
CA GLU A 127 -2.11 2.85 4.42
C GLU A 127 -3.43 2.08 4.23
N TYR A 128 -4.43 2.41 5.04
CA TYR A 128 -5.75 1.78 4.90
C TYR A 128 -6.75 2.65 4.16
N ALA A 129 -6.87 3.90 4.60
CA ALA A 129 -7.84 4.85 4.10
C ALA A 129 -7.42 6.28 4.42
N THR A 130 -8.07 7.23 3.78
CA THR A 130 -8.05 8.65 4.17
C THR A 130 -9.47 9.13 4.42
N PHE A 131 -9.62 10.18 5.24
CA PHE A 131 -10.90 10.82 5.49
C PHE A 131 -10.78 12.33 5.63
N GLU A 132 -11.90 13.00 5.40
CA GLU A 132 -12.04 14.44 5.63
C GLU A 132 -13.08 14.65 6.73
N VAL A 133 -12.86 15.69 7.54
CA VAL A 133 -13.76 16.05 8.63
C VAL A 133 -14.52 17.29 8.22
N GLN A 134 -15.85 17.27 8.36
CA GLN A 134 -16.67 18.40 7.93
C GLN A 134 -16.26 19.71 8.63
N GLY A 135 -15.97 20.74 7.83
CA GLY A 135 -15.53 22.05 8.33
C GLY A 135 -14.03 22.18 8.54
N ASP A 136 -13.27 21.11 8.26
CA ASP A 136 -11.82 21.10 8.17
C ASP A 136 -11.39 20.94 6.71
N SER A 137 -10.29 21.58 6.32
CA SER A 137 -9.71 21.44 4.98
C SER A 137 -8.55 20.44 4.93
N ASN A 138 -8.29 19.75 6.04
CA ASN A 138 -7.27 18.71 6.12
C ASN A 138 -7.84 17.35 5.72
N THR A 139 -7.01 16.58 5.01
CA THR A 139 -7.21 15.15 4.80
C THR A 139 -6.41 14.41 5.86
N TYR A 140 -7.05 13.46 6.54
CA TYR A 140 -6.48 12.64 7.61
C TYR A 140 -6.26 11.21 7.13
N GLY A 141 -5.25 10.53 7.67
CA GLY A 141 -4.95 9.13 7.36
C GLY A 141 -5.56 8.14 8.35
N VAL A 142 -5.70 6.90 7.91
CA VAL A 142 -5.85 5.72 8.78
C VAL A 142 -4.70 4.76 8.48
N LEU A 143 -3.82 4.57 9.47
CA LEU A 143 -2.65 3.71 9.36
C LEU A 143 -2.94 2.36 10.01
N LEU A 144 -3.02 1.31 9.19
CA LEU A 144 -3.24 -0.06 9.63
C LEU A 144 -1.95 -0.63 10.22
N ALA A 145 -2.01 -1.14 11.44
CA ALA A 145 -1.02 -2.00 12.05
C ALA A 145 -1.40 -3.47 11.82
N VAL A 146 -0.49 -4.23 11.21
CA VAL A 146 -0.60 -5.68 11.01
C VAL A 146 0.52 -6.35 11.79
N GLY A 147 0.19 -7.26 12.69
CA GLY A 147 1.21 -8.03 13.38
C GLY A 147 1.87 -9.07 12.45
N ILE A 148 3.19 -9.11 12.50
CA ILE A 148 4.06 -9.93 11.66
C ILE A 148 5.01 -10.78 12.51
N THR A 149 5.41 -11.91 11.95
CA THR A 149 6.38 -12.85 12.55
C THR A 149 7.82 -12.37 12.35
N GLU A 150 8.77 -12.99 13.06
CA GLU A 150 10.19 -12.66 12.92
C GLU A 150 10.73 -12.92 11.51
N ASP A 151 10.33 -14.03 10.89
CA ASP A 151 10.73 -14.35 9.52
C ASP A 151 10.21 -13.30 8.51
N GLU A 152 9.02 -12.75 8.75
CA GLU A 152 8.46 -11.69 7.91
C GLU A 152 9.18 -10.36 8.11
N LEU A 153 9.52 -10.02 9.35
CA LEU A 153 10.32 -8.84 9.66
C LEU A 153 11.69 -8.91 8.98
N GLU A 154 12.36 -10.05 9.07
CA GLU A 154 13.64 -10.30 8.42
C GLU A 154 13.51 -10.24 6.89
N TYR A 155 12.44 -10.81 6.33
CA TYR A 155 12.15 -10.72 4.90
C TYR A 155 11.98 -9.28 4.42
N ILE A 156 11.23 -8.44 5.16
CA ILE A 156 11.06 -7.02 4.85
C ILE A 156 12.41 -6.29 4.89
N ARG A 157 13.22 -6.54 5.92
CA ARG A 157 14.56 -5.95 6.06
C ARG A 157 15.46 -6.31 4.88
N GLN A 158 15.47 -7.57 4.45
CA GLN A 158 16.25 -8.00 3.30
C GLN A 158 15.79 -7.35 1.99
N LEU A 159 14.47 -7.21 1.77
CA LEU A 159 13.97 -6.44 0.63
C LEU A 159 14.45 -5.00 0.68
N GLN A 160 14.42 -4.35 1.84
CA GLN A 160 14.91 -2.98 2.02
C GLN A 160 16.42 -2.86 1.79
N ASP A 161 17.21 -3.82 2.27
CA ASP A 161 18.67 -3.87 2.08
C ASP A 161 19.06 -4.06 0.61
N GLU A 162 18.24 -4.76 -0.17
CA GLU A 162 18.38 -4.87 -1.63
C GLU A 162 17.79 -3.67 -2.39
N GLY A 163 17.22 -2.71 -1.67
CA GLY A 163 16.54 -1.54 -2.23
C GLY A 163 15.19 -1.87 -2.86
N LEU A 164 14.65 -3.08 -2.75
CA LEU A 164 13.38 -3.48 -3.34
C LEU A 164 12.18 -2.75 -2.68
N PRO A 165 11.03 -2.57 -3.39
CA PRO A 165 9.84 -1.92 -2.83
C PRO A 165 9.15 -2.84 -1.81
N ALA A 166 9.74 -2.98 -0.62
CA ALA A 166 9.38 -3.96 0.39
C ALA A 166 7.91 -3.87 0.79
N HIS A 167 7.40 -2.64 0.94
CA HIS A 167 6.00 -2.35 1.23
C HIS A 167 5.04 -3.04 0.25
N MET A 168 5.15 -2.72 -1.05
CA MET A 168 4.29 -3.28 -2.10
C MET A 168 4.42 -4.81 -2.22
N ILE A 169 5.64 -5.34 -2.14
CA ILE A 169 5.89 -6.80 -2.25
C ILE A 169 5.23 -7.51 -1.07
N PHE A 170 5.43 -7.01 0.14
CA PHE A 170 4.97 -7.64 1.37
C PHE A 170 3.45 -7.55 1.54
N THR A 171 2.82 -6.38 1.31
CA THR A 171 1.35 -6.23 1.33
C THR A 171 0.69 -7.21 0.36
N ARG A 172 1.20 -7.31 -0.87
CA ARG A 172 0.68 -8.26 -1.86
C ARG A 172 0.80 -9.72 -1.40
N LYS A 173 1.83 -10.05 -0.61
CA LYS A 173 2.02 -11.38 -0.04
C LYS A 173 0.99 -11.66 1.04
N LEU A 174 0.75 -10.71 1.94
CA LEU A 174 -0.32 -10.78 2.96
C LEU A 174 -1.70 -10.96 2.33
N GLU A 175 -2.01 -10.21 1.26
CA GLU A 175 -3.26 -10.33 0.51
C GLU A 175 -3.43 -11.71 -0.13
N LYS A 176 -2.41 -12.20 -0.85
CA LYS A 176 -2.44 -13.52 -1.48
C LYS A 176 -2.63 -14.64 -0.46
N ALA A 177 -2.08 -14.48 0.75
CA ALA A 177 -2.23 -15.42 1.84
C ALA A 177 -3.60 -15.33 2.55
N GLY A 178 -4.43 -14.33 2.23
CA GLY A 178 -5.71 -14.07 2.91
C GLY A 178 -5.55 -13.59 4.35
N VAL A 179 -4.36 -13.10 4.70
CA VAL A 179 -4.03 -12.54 6.01
C VAL A 179 -4.44 -11.08 6.08
N PHE A 180 -4.17 -10.29 5.04
CA PHE A 180 -4.52 -8.86 5.02
C PHE A 180 -6.05 -8.64 5.12
N PRO A 181 -6.56 -7.69 5.94
CA PRO A 181 -5.83 -6.76 6.83
C PRO A 181 -5.70 -7.25 8.29
N TYR A 182 -5.89 -8.54 8.54
CA TYR A 182 -5.99 -9.11 9.88
C TYR A 182 -4.62 -9.37 10.51
N THR A 183 -4.58 -9.18 11.82
CA THR A 183 -3.56 -9.71 12.72
C THR A 183 -4.11 -10.97 13.38
N ASP A 184 -3.30 -12.03 13.38
CA ASP A 184 -3.61 -13.31 14.02
C ASP A 184 -2.39 -13.70 14.87
N LEU A 185 -2.57 -13.75 16.20
CA LEU A 185 -1.50 -13.97 17.16
C LEU A 185 -0.84 -15.35 17.03
N GLN A 186 -1.51 -16.31 16.39
CA GLN A 186 -1.12 -17.72 16.37
C GLN A 186 -0.74 -18.23 14.97
N ARG A 187 -0.71 -17.34 13.97
CA ARG A 187 -0.45 -17.78 12.59
C ARG A 187 1.01 -18.11 12.37
N ASP A 188 1.24 -19.03 11.44
CA ASP A 188 2.55 -19.24 10.86
C ASP A 188 2.95 -18.06 9.96
N SER A 189 4.26 -17.92 9.72
CA SER A 189 4.80 -16.98 8.74
C SER A 189 4.26 -17.27 7.34
N ILE A 190 3.93 -16.22 6.59
CA ILE A 190 3.60 -16.33 5.17
C ILE A 190 4.84 -16.40 4.29
N VAL A 191 6.02 -16.18 4.86
CA VAL A 191 7.32 -16.23 4.19
C VAL A 191 7.92 -17.61 4.34
N THR A 192 8.45 -18.12 3.25
CA THR A 192 9.05 -19.44 3.14
C THR A 192 10.55 -19.33 2.93
N TYR A 193 11.27 -20.44 3.15
CA TYR A 193 12.70 -20.52 2.83
C TYR A 193 13.02 -20.13 1.37
N GLU A 194 12.16 -20.51 0.42
CA GLU A 194 12.34 -20.15 -0.99
C GLU A 194 12.26 -18.64 -1.22
N ASP A 195 11.42 -17.94 -0.47
CA ASP A 195 11.31 -16.48 -0.59
C ASP A 195 12.66 -15.83 -0.29
N PHE A 196 13.32 -16.20 0.82
CA PHE A 196 14.66 -15.72 1.19
C PHE A 196 15.75 -16.02 0.16
N HIS A 197 15.66 -17.17 -0.53
CA HIS A 197 16.69 -17.61 -1.49
C HIS A 197 16.50 -17.03 -2.90
N ASN A 198 15.31 -16.50 -3.16
CA ASN A 198 14.96 -15.87 -4.41
C ASN A 198 15.02 -14.34 -4.35
N ILE A 199 15.24 -13.76 -3.17
CA ILE A 199 15.66 -12.36 -3.01
C ILE A 199 16.94 -12.15 -3.85
N GLY A 200 16.97 -11.13 -4.71
CA GLY A 200 18.05 -10.87 -5.67
C GLY A 200 18.18 -11.81 -6.89
N ARG A 201 17.39 -12.87 -7.02
CA ARG A 201 17.27 -13.66 -8.26
C ARG A 201 16.10 -13.12 -9.08
N PRO A 202 16.12 -13.14 -10.43
CA PRO A 202 14.99 -12.65 -11.22
C PRO A 202 13.78 -13.52 -10.92
N LEU A 203 12.94 -13.05 -9.99
CA LEU A 203 11.74 -13.71 -9.53
C LEU A 203 10.73 -13.74 -10.68
N PRO A 204 9.99 -14.85 -10.87
CA PRO A 204 8.87 -14.97 -11.80
C PRO A 204 7.79 -13.87 -11.64
N ASP A 205 7.79 -13.14 -10.52
CA ASP A 205 6.90 -12.02 -10.24
C ASP A 205 7.26 -10.71 -10.98
N ILE A 206 8.39 -10.62 -11.69
CA ILE A 206 8.68 -9.50 -12.61
C ILE A 206 7.59 -9.40 -13.68
N ALA A 207 7.07 -10.53 -14.17
CA ALA A 207 5.92 -10.56 -15.09
C ALA A 207 4.61 -10.07 -14.44
N LYS A 208 4.49 -10.18 -13.12
CA LYS A 208 3.32 -9.74 -12.33
C LYS A 208 3.41 -8.30 -11.84
N ALA A 209 4.63 -7.77 -11.72
CA ALA A 209 4.92 -6.36 -11.46
C ALA A 209 4.84 -5.53 -12.75
N PHE A 210 5.31 -6.10 -13.89
CA PHE A 210 5.04 -5.53 -15.21
C PHE A 210 3.54 -5.42 -15.48
N GLY A 211 2.74 -6.44 -15.14
CA GLY A 211 1.29 -6.41 -15.36
C GLY A 211 0.55 -5.26 -14.66
N HIS A 212 0.97 -4.82 -13.47
CA HIS A 212 0.26 -3.75 -12.73
C HIS A 212 0.75 -2.36 -13.16
N GLY A 213 2.05 -2.16 -13.32
CA GLY A 213 2.60 -0.93 -13.91
C GLY A 213 2.12 -0.72 -15.35
N PHE A 214 2.01 -1.80 -16.14
CA PHE A 214 1.44 -1.79 -17.48
C PHE A 214 -0.07 -1.50 -17.46
N LEU A 215 -0.87 -2.06 -16.53
CA LEU A 215 -2.32 -1.79 -16.47
C LEU A 215 -2.66 -0.35 -16.03
N THR A 216 -1.98 0.19 -15.03
CA THR A 216 -2.14 1.60 -14.59
C THR A 216 -1.67 2.56 -15.69
N TYR A 217 -0.61 2.21 -16.41
CA TYR A 217 -0.10 2.97 -17.54
C TYR A 217 -0.99 2.86 -18.79
N MET A 218 -1.61 1.70 -19.04
CA MET A 218 -2.60 1.49 -20.10
C MET A 218 -3.91 2.25 -19.82
N GLN A 219 -4.29 2.45 -18.56
CA GLN A 219 -5.39 3.33 -18.16
C GLN A 219 -5.08 4.82 -18.38
N HIS A 220 -3.81 5.24 -18.31
CA HIS A 220 -3.41 6.59 -18.75
C HIS A 220 -3.27 6.70 -20.28
N LEU A 221 -2.84 5.64 -20.98
CA LEU A 221 -2.82 5.60 -22.45
C LEU A 221 -4.24 5.66 -23.08
N GLN A 222 -5.29 5.27 -22.35
CA GLN A 222 -6.71 5.38 -22.78
C GLN A 222 -7.16 6.81 -23.09
N GLU A 223 -6.44 7.83 -22.63
CA GLU A 223 -6.76 9.25 -22.85
C GLU A 223 -5.95 9.89 -24.00
N TYR A 224 -4.95 9.22 -24.61
CA TYR A 224 -3.89 9.93 -25.37
C TYR A 224 -3.40 9.30 -26.69
N LEU A 225 -4.08 8.30 -27.27
CA LEU A 225 -3.60 7.64 -28.50
C LEU A 225 -4.52 7.86 -29.69
N GLU A 226 -4.26 8.89 -30.49
CA GLU A 226 -5.10 9.22 -31.65
C GLU A 226 -4.35 9.26 -33.01
N ASP A 227 -3.02 9.40 -33.04
CA ASP A 227 -2.25 9.45 -34.30
C ASP A 227 -1.79 8.06 -34.80
N GLU A 228 -2.14 7.69 -36.03
CA GLU A 228 -1.83 6.39 -36.66
C GLU A 228 -0.34 6.19 -36.91
N THR A 229 0.40 7.27 -37.22
CA THR A 229 1.84 7.20 -37.54
C THR A 229 2.67 6.92 -36.29
N THR A 230 2.42 7.66 -35.21
CA THR A 230 3.07 7.47 -33.91
C THR A 230 2.76 6.08 -33.33
N ARG A 231 1.52 5.59 -33.50
CA ARG A 231 1.15 4.20 -33.11
C ARG A 231 1.95 3.16 -33.87
N LYS A 232 2.11 3.35 -35.18
CA LYS A 232 2.85 2.43 -36.05
C LYS A 232 4.34 2.43 -35.75
N GLU A 233 4.92 3.60 -35.46
CA GLU A 233 6.34 3.72 -35.08
C GLU A 233 6.62 3.12 -33.70
N LEU A 234 5.73 3.32 -32.72
CA LEU A 234 5.86 2.74 -31.39
C LEU A 234 5.69 1.21 -31.43
N PHE A 235 4.80 0.73 -32.29
CA PHE A 235 4.63 -0.69 -32.56
C PHE A 235 5.82 -1.31 -33.27
N GLU A 236 6.35 -0.69 -34.33
CA GLU A 236 7.55 -1.19 -35.02
C GLU A 236 8.80 -1.11 -34.14
N ALA A 237 8.93 -0.10 -33.27
CA ALA A 237 10.03 -0.02 -32.29
C ALA A 237 9.93 -1.11 -31.22
N PHE A 238 8.72 -1.39 -30.72
CA PHE A 238 8.50 -2.50 -29.79
C PHE A 238 8.70 -3.86 -30.46
N LYS A 239 8.30 -4.00 -31.72
CA LYS A 239 8.51 -5.19 -32.54
C LYS A 239 9.98 -5.39 -32.90
N GLU A 240 10.72 -4.34 -33.21
CA GLU A 240 12.16 -4.42 -33.46
C GLU A 240 12.89 -4.79 -32.16
N LEU A 241 12.50 -4.23 -31.02
CA LEU A 241 12.99 -4.63 -29.70
C LEU A 241 12.64 -6.09 -29.39
N TYR A 242 11.42 -6.54 -29.70
CA TYR A 242 10.99 -7.93 -29.62
C TYR A 242 11.87 -8.84 -30.50
N GLU A 243 12.07 -8.50 -31.77
CA GLU A 243 12.77 -9.35 -32.74
C GLU A 243 14.29 -9.39 -32.50
N THR A 244 14.90 -8.29 -32.05
CA THR A 244 16.36 -8.20 -31.82
C THR A 244 16.81 -8.70 -30.45
N THR A 245 15.94 -8.71 -29.44
CA THR A 245 16.30 -9.12 -28.06
C THR A 245 16.10 -10.62 -27.80
N PHE A 246 15.61 -11.39 -28.78
CA PHE A 246 15.21 -12.81 -28.61
C PHE A 246 16.36 -13.84 -28.62
N GLU A 247 17.56 -13.47 -29.06
CA GLU A 247 18.74 -14.35 -29.00
C GLU A 247 19.39 -14.27 -27.61
N GLY A 248 18.84 -15.03 -26.66
CA GLY A 248 19.37 -15.15 -25.29
C GLY A 248 18.31 -15.21 -24.20
N LEU A 249 17.06 -14.87 -24.56
CA LEU A 249 15.90 -14.99 -23.67
C LEU A 249 15.48 -16.44 -23.50
N GLY A 250 15.14 -16.81 -22.26
CA GLY A 250 14.50 -18.09 -21.94
C GLY A 250 13.09 -18.18 -22.53
N THR A 251 12.50 -19.37 -22.47
CA THR A 251 11.18 -19.66 -23.06
C THR A 251 10.07 -18.77 -22.47
N TYR A 252 10.19 -18.39 -21.20
CA TYR A 252 9.19 -17.59 -20.49
C TYR A 252 9.23 -16.10 -20.87
N GLU A 253 10.42 -15.53 -21.01
CA GLU A 253 10.59 -14.14 -21.44
C GLU A 253 10.03 -13.93 -22.85
N LYS A 254 10.10 -14.95 -23.70
CA LYS A 254 9.47 -14.91 -25.03
C LYS A 254 7.93 -14.82 -24.95
N GLU A 255 7.30 -15.61 -24.07
CA GLU A 255 5.84 -15.62 -23.86
C GLU A 255 5.31 -14.29 -23.27
N VAL A 256 6.09 -13.64 -22.40
CA VAL A 256 5.73 -12.33 -21.81
C VAL A 256 5.77 -11.24 -22.88
N VAL A 257 6.81 -11.20 -23.70
CA VAL A 257 6.92 -10.18 -24.76
C VAL A 257 5.89 -10.44 -25.87
N GLU A 258 5.55 -11.70 -26.17
CA GLU A 258 4.44 -12.06 -27.07
C GLU A 258 3.08 -11.57 -26.53
N SER A 259 2.84 -11.72 -25.23
CA SER A 259 1.61 -11.26 -24.60
C SER A 259 1.47 -9.73 -24.60
N LEU A 260 2.56 -9.01 -24.32
CA LEU A 260 2.59 -7.53 -24.39
C LEU A 260 2.34 -7.03 -25.82
N TYR A 261 2.89 -7.72 -26.82
CA TYR A 261 2.67 -7.41 -28.24
C TYR A 261 1.20 -7.54 -28.65
N VAL A 262 0.51 -8.61 -28.23
CA VAL A 262 -0.92 -8.82 -28.52
C VAL A 262 -1.80 -7.75 -27.86
N ILE A 263 -1.46 -7.32 -26.64
CA ILE A 263 -2.24 -6.28 -25.92
C ILE A 263 -2.04 -4.90 -26.57
N LEU A 264 -0.81 -4.55 -26.95
CA LEU A 264 -0.50 -3.31 -27.69
C LEU A 264 -1.21 -3.28 -29.05
N GLN A 265 -1.24 -4.40 -29.78
CA GLN A 265 -1.96 -4.50 -31.05
C GLN A 265 -3.47 -4.26 -30.87
N GLY A 266 -4.10 -4.92 -29.88
CA GLY A 266 -5.53 -4.75 -29.62
C GLY A 266 -5.92 -3.35 -29.16
N PHE A 267 -4.99 -2.61 -28.53
CA PHE A 267 -5.20 -1.22 -28.15
C PHE A 267 -5.16 -0.29 -29.36
N ILE A 268 -4.17 -0.48 -30.25
CA ILE A 268 -3.99 0.31 -31.48
C ILE A 268 -5.19 0.17 -32.41
N ASP A 269 -5.73 -1.05 -32.53
CA ASP A 269 -6.87 -1.37 -33.41
C ASP A 269 -8.19 -0.68 -32.98
N ASN A 270 -8.29 -0.20 -31.74
CA ASN A 270 -9.53 0.37 -31.17
C ASN A 270 -9.62 1.91 -31.22
N TYR A 271 -8.57 2.63 -31.63
CA TYR A 271 -8.47 4.09 -31.45
C TYR A 271 -8.15 4.87 -32.75
N GLN A 272 -8.61 4.41 -33.91
CA GLN A 272 -8.14 4.92 -35.22
C GLN A 272 -8.51 6.38 -35.62
N ASP A 273 -9.30 7.15 -34.84
CA ASP A 273 -10.05 8.30 -35.40
C ASP A 273 -10.09 9.65 -34.62
N ASP A 274 -9.05 10.12 -33.90
CA ASP A 274 -9.15 11.42 -33.16
C ASP A 274 -7.94 12.39 -33.40
N GLU A 275 -8.15 13.72 -33.36
CA GLU A 275 -7.31 14.74 -34.06
C GLU A 275 -6.67 15.83 -33.16
N SER A 276 -6.55 15.64 -31.84
CA SER A 276 -6.40 16.78 -30.90
C SER A 276 -4.98 17.29 -30.52
N PHE A 277 -3.87 16.74 -31.04
CA PHE A 277 -2.48 17.09 -30.59
C PHE A 277 -1.47 17.46 -31.70
N SER A 278 -0.43 18.24 -31.36
CA SER A 278 0.63 18.69 -32.29
C SER A 278 1.85 17.75 -32.39
N GLU A 279 2.50 17.68 -33.56
CA GLU A 279 3.60 16.76 -33.88
C GLU A 279 4.83 16.84 -32.94
N GLU A 280 5.18 18.04 -32.47
CA GLU A 280 6.33 18.25 -31.59
C GLU A 280 6.08 17.71 -30.17
N GLN A 281 4.82 17.69 -29.73
CA GLN A 281 4.41 17.09 -28.46
C GLN A 281 4.43 15.56 -28.57
N LYS A 282 4.10 15.00 -29.73
CA LYS A 282 4.11 13.55 -30.02
C LYS A 282 5.53 12.96 -30.00
N ASP A 283 6.48 13.61 -30.65
CA ASP A 283 7.91 13.18 -30.69
C ASP A 283 8.57 13.24 -29.30
N LEU A 284 8.23 14.24 -28.49
CA LEU A 284 8.72 14.36 -27.11
C LEU A 284 8.20 13.22 -26.21
N LEU A 285 6.95 12.82 -26.39
CA LEU A 285 6.32 11.71 -25.66
C LEU A 285 6.92 10.36 -26.04
N LEU A 286 7.13 10.10 -27.35
CA LEU A 286 7.77 8.88 -27.85
C LEU A 286 9.18 8.69 -27.29
N LYS A 287 9.98 9.76 -27.28
CA LYS A 287 11.33 9.75 -26.71
C LYS A 287 11.31 9.44 -25.22
N ASN A 288 10.32 9.93 -24.48
CA ASN A 288 10.16 9.64 -23.06
C ASN A 288 9.76 8.17 -22.81
N CYS A 289 8.89 7.58 -23.64
CA CYS A 289 8.53 6.16 -23.53
C CYS A 289 9.74 5.24 -23.75
N ILE A 290 10.49 5.45 -24.83
CA ILE A 290 11.69 4.65 -25.14
C ILE A 290 12.76 4.84 -24.06
N TYR A 291 12.92 6.07 -23.57
CA TYR A 291 13.86 6.37 -22.50
C TYR A 291 13.50 5.66 -21.20
N GLN A 292 12.22 5.63 -20.79
CA GLN A 292 11.79 5.01 -19.54
C GLN A 292 11.81 3.48 -19.58
N ILE A 293 11.51 2.87 -20.73
CA ILE A 293 11.66 1.42 -20.93
C ILE A 293 13.14 1.04 -20.88
N ALA A 294 14.00 1.76 -21.62
CA ALA A 294 15.44 1.52 -21.62
C ALA A 294 16.11 1.82 -20.28
N TYR A 295 15.64 2.84 -19.56
CA TYR A 295 16.06 3.20 -18.20
C TYR A 295 15.60 2.16 -17.18
N SER A 296 14.39 1.60 -17.30
CA SER A 296 13.94 0.53 -16.39
C SER A 296 14.70 -0.79 -16.62
N ILE A 297 15.07 -1.07 -17.88
CA ILE A 297 15.86 -2.25 -18.27
C ILE A 297 17.34 -2.13 -17.87
N ARG A 298 17.98 -0.96 -18.09
CA ARG A 298 19.40 -0.72 -17.72
C ARG A 298 19.58 -0.30 -16.27
N SER A 299 18.51 0.23 -15.67
CA SER A 299 18.37 0.71 -14.31
C SER A 299 18.91 -0.29 -13.31
N GLY A 300 18.34 -1.50 -13.30
CA GLY A 300 18.33 -2.36 -12.11
C GLY A 300 17.86 -1.51 -10.93
N PRO A 301 16.55 -1.41 -10.69
CA PRO A 301 15.91 -0.19 -10.23
C PRO A 301 16.70 0.54 -9.13
N VAL A 302 17.11 1.77 -9.47
CA VAL A 302 17.29 2.84 -8.50
C VAL A 302 15.94 3.02 -7.83
N LEU A 303 15.82 2.54 -6.62
CA LEU A 303 14.70 2.76 -5.71
C LEU A 303 15.15 3.86 -4.74
N ASN A 304 14.48 5.00 -4.85
CA ASN A 304 14.25 5.87 -3.70
C ASN A 304 13.37 5.12 -2.69
#